data_AF-A0A956KFW0-F1
#
_entry.id   AF-A0A956KFW0-F1
#
_cell.length_a   1.000
_cell.length_b   1.000
_cell.length_c   1.000
_cell.angle_alpha   90.00
_cell.angle_beta   90.00
_cell.angle_gamma   90.00
#
_symmetry.space_group_name_H-M   'P 1'
#
loop_
_entity.id
_entity.type
_entity.pdbx_description
1 polymer ?
#
loop_
_entity_poly.entity_id
_entity_poly.type
_entity_poly.pdbx_seq_one_letter_code
_entity_poly.pdbx_strand_id
1 'polypeptide(L)' 'MRVEDGVVTAVECIQSLKFLGRSELLGLPVRAAQELLGATLVETKRWEDGSAMYEAERLGLTLWVEGERVESATVEACME' A
#
# COMPACT_ATOMS: atom_id res chain seq x y z
N MET A 1 -36.12 -14.23 4.52
CA MET A 1 -34.79 -14.47 3.91
C MET A 1 -34.15 -13.11 3.73
N ARG A 2 -33.32 -12.68 4.68
CA ARG A 2 -32.66 -11.37 4.70
C ARG A 2 -31.18 -11.60 4.47
N VAL A 3 -30.67 -10.98 3.42
CA VAL A 3 -29.23 -10.80 3.22
C VAL A 3 -28.86 -9.59 4.07
N GLU A 4 -28.18 -9.82 5.19
CA GLU A 4 -27.45 -8.78 5.92
C GLU A 4 -25.97 -9.04 5.66
N ASP A 5 -25.52 -8.60 4.48
CA ASP A 5 -24.10 -8.52 4.13
C ASP A 5 -23.45 -7.49 5.06
N GLY A 6 -22.80 -7.98 6.11
CA GLY A 6 -21.97 -7.21 7.01
C GLY A 6 -20.68 -6.77 6.33
N VAL A 7 -20.78 -5.78 5.45
CA VAL A 7 -19.61 -4.98 5.05
C VAL A 7 -19.42 -3.93 6.14
N VAL A 8 -18.48 -4.18 7.04
CA VAL A 8 -18.00 -3.18 8.00
C VAL A 8 -17.18 -2.15 7.24
N THR A 9 -17.84 -1.17 6.65
CA THR A 9 -17.18 0.05 6.17
C THR A 9 -16.98 1.03 7.31
N ALA A 10 -15.71 1.15 7.68
CA ALA A 10 -14.99 2.40 7.89
C ALA A 10 -15.21 3.19 9.19
N VAL A 11 -14.10 3.86 9.53
CA VAL A 11 -13.98 5.00 10.44
C VAL A 11 -13.81 4.64 11.91
N GLU A 12 -12.62 4.16 12.27
CA GLU A 12 -12.00 4.59 13.51
C GLU A 12 -10.46 4.46 13.43
N CYS A 13 -9.79 5.61 13.58
CA CYS A 13 -8.40 5.75 14.00
C CYS A 13 -7.23 5.48 13.03
N ILE A 14 -7.26 6.01 11.80
CA ILE A 14 -6.02 6.37 11.08
C ILE A 14 -5.74 7.85 11.35
N GLN A 15 -5.30 8.20 12.56
CA GLN A 15 -5.00 9.60 12.94
C GLN A 15 -3.52 9.97 12.97
N SER A 16 -2.61 9.11 12.52
CA SER A 16 -1.16 9.40 12.62
C SER A 16 -0.35 9.35 11.30
N LEU A 17 -0.96 9.11 10.14
CA LEU A 17 -0.24 9.04 8.84
C LEU A 17 -0.70 10.11 7.84
N LYS A 18 -0.77 11.35 8.31
CA LYS A 18 -1.06 12.55 7.52
C LYS A 18 -0.02 12.91 6.44
N PHE A 19 0.97 12.06 6.17
CA PHE A 19 2.14 12.44 5.35
C PHE A 19 2.55 11.48 4.24
N LEU A 20 1.78 10.44 3.94
CA LEU A 20 1.93 9.74 2.67
C LEU A 20 0.59 9.68 1.96
N GLY A 21 0.45 10.57 0.97
CA GLY A 21 -0.69 10.61 0.09
C GLY A 21 -0.84 9.26 -0.58
N ARG A 22 -1.81 8.46 -0.09
CA ARG A 22 -2.26 7.26 -0.81
C ARG A 22 -2.52 7.59 -2.29
N SER A 23 -3.07 8.77 -2.59
CA SER A 23 -3.27 9.24 -3.97
C SER A 23 -1.98 9.57 -4.74
N GLU A 24 -0.88 9.91 -4.08
CA GLU A 24 0.36 10.29 -4.78
C GLU A 24 1.17 9.07 -5.23
N LEU A 25 1.03 7.93 -4.54
CA LEU A 25 1.71 6.69 -4.89
C LEU A 25 0.98 5.90 -5.98
N LEU A 26 -0.35 5.96 -5.99
CA LEU A 26 -1.18 5.20 -6.94
C LEU A 26 -0.87 5.57 -8.38
N GLY A 27 -0.73 4.56 -9.23
CA GLY A 27 -0.40 4.71 -10.64
C GLY A 27 1.08 5.04 -10.92
N LEU A 28 1.90 5.31 -9.90
CA LEU A 28 3.34 5.51 -10.09
C LEU A 28 4.03 4.18 -10.40
N PRO A 29 5.10 4.19 -11.22
CA PRO A 29 6.01 3.08 -11.28
C PRO A 29 6.79 2.92 -9.97
N VAL A 30 7.16 1.69 -9.63
CA VAL A 30 7.88 1.36 -8.38
C VAL A 30 9.09 2.27 -8.15
N ARG A 31 9.89 2.51 -9.18
CA ARG A 31 11.06 3.40 -9.08
C ARG A 31 10.70 4.83 -8.67
N ALA A 32 9.64 5.40 -9.23
CA ALA A 32 9.19 6.74 -8.86
C ALA A 32 8.65 6.77 -7.43
N ALA A 33 7.95 5.71 -7.00
CA ALA A 33 7.55 5.54 -5.61
C ALA A 33 8.78 5.49 -4.67
N GLN A 34 9.84 4.76 -5.03
CA GLN A 34 11.09 4.73 -4.24
C GLN A 34 11.74 6.12 -4.11
N GLU A 35 11.81 6.86 -5.22
CA GLU A 35 12.38 8.21 -5.26
C GLU A 35 11.55 9.18 -4.41
N LEU A 36 10.22 9.12 -4.48
CA LEU A 36 9.31 9.95 -3.68
C LEU A 36 9.39 9.62 -2.18
N LEU A 37 9.45 8.34 -1.83
CA LEU A 37 9.54 7.87 -0.45
C LEU A 37 10.93 8.05 0.15
N GLY A 38 11.96 8.27 -0.68
CA GLY A 38 13.35 8.25 -0.25
C GLY A 38 13.76 6.90 0.37
N ALA A 39 13.11 5.81 -0.05
CA ALA A 39 13.24 4.49 0.55
C ALA A 39 13.37 3.40 -0.50
N THR A 40 14.11 2.35 -0.16
CA THR A 40 14.18 1.14 -0.98
C THR A 40 12.93 0.32 -0.78
N LEU A 41 12.26 -0.02 -1.89
CA LEU A 41 11.17 -0.98 -1.92
C LEU A 41 11.74 -2.34 -2.27
N VAL A 42 11.50 -3.33 -1.42
CA VAL A 42 11.98 -4.71 -1.59
C VAL A 42 10.80 -5.56 -2.05
N GLU A 43 10.95 -6.28 -3.16
CA GLU A 43 9.93 -7.23 -3.60
C GLU A 43 9.88 -8.40 -2.63
N THR A 44 8.73 -8.60 -1.97
CA THR A 44 8.54 -9.69 -1.00
C THR A 44 7.76 -10.84 -1.62
N LYS A 45 6.95 -10.58 -2.65
CA LYS A 45 6.21 -11.62 -3.36
C LYS A 45 5.88 -11.22 -4.79
N ARG A 46 5.85 -12.19 -5.70
CA ARG A 46 5.40 -12.06 -7.08
C ARG A 46 4.48 -13.22 -7.44
N TRP A 47 3.44 -12.95 -8.22
CA TRP A 47 2.47 -13.92 -8.69
C TRP A 47 2.62 -14.19 -10.19
N GLU A 48 2.01 -15.28 -10.68
CA GLU A 48 2.12 -15.71 -12.08
C GLU A 48 1.44 -14.74 -13.08
N ASP A 49 0.49 -13.93 -12.61
CA ASP A 49 -0.16 -12.87 -13.38
C ASP A 49 0.70 -11.61 -13.55
N GLY A 50 1.90 -11.61 -12.98
CA GLY A 50 2.83 -10.48 -13.02
C GLY A 50 2.56 -9.41 -11.95
N SER A 51 1.57 -9.60 -11.09
CA SER A 51 1.41 -8.75 -9.90
C SER A 51 2.54 -9.02 -8.90
N ALA A 52 2.88 -8.00 -8.12
CA ALA A 52 3.96 -8.05 -7.15
C ALA A 52 3.66 -7.20 -5.92
N MET A 53 4.24 -7.62 -4.80
CA MET A 53 4.15 -6.94 -3.52
C MET A 53 5.54 -6.46 -3.13
N TYR A 54 5.61 -5.19 -2.75
CA TYR A 54 6.84 -4.54 -2.32
C TYR A 54 6.67 -3.99 -0.91
N GLU A 55 7.74 -4.03 -0.14
CA GLU A 55 7.75 -3.49 1.22
C GLU A 55 8.88 -2.48 1.40
N ALA A 56 8.58 -1.40 2.10
CA ALA A 56 9.56 -0.50 2.70
C ALA A 56 9.45 -0.66 4.22
N GLU A 57 10.15 -1.65 4.78
CA GLU A 57 10.08 -2.04 6.19
C GLU A 57 10.25 -0.86 7.15
N ARG A 58 11.20 0.05 6.85
CA ARG A 58 11.48 1.24 7.66
C ARG A 58 10.31 2.22 7.76
N LEU A 59 9.34 2.12 6.84
CA LEU A 59 8.17 2.97 6.77
C LEU A 59 6.89 2.21 7.18
N GLY A 60 6.98 0.91 7.48
CA GLY A 60 5.80 0.05 7.65
C GLY A 60 4.88 0.08 6.43
N LEU A 61 5.43 0.22 5.22
CA LEU A 61 4.67 0.40 3.99
C LEU A 61 4.75 -0.86 3.12
N THR A 62 3.59 -1.32 2.67
CA THR A 62 3.44 -2.37 1.66
C THR A 62 2.72 -1.81 0.44
N LEU A 63 3.29 -2.05 -0.74
CA LEU A 63 2.71 -1.67 -2.03
C LEU A 63 2.31 -2.92 -2.81
N TRP A 64 1.12 -2.86 -3.40
CA TRP A 64 0.67 -3.80 -4.41
C TRP A 64 0.86 -3.18 -5.79
N VAL A 65 1.47 -3.94 -6.69
CA VAL A 65 1.81 -3.52 -8.04
C VAL A 65 1.19 -4.48 -9.03
N GLU A 66 0.47 -3.96 -10.02
CA GLU A 66 -0.01 -4.73 -11.15
C GLU A 66 0.61 -4.20 -12.44
N GLY A 67 1.18 -5.10 -13.23
CA GLY A 67 2.01 -4.75 -14.38
C GLY A 67 3.27 -3.99 -13.94
N GLU A 68 3.21 -2.66 -13.96
CA GLU A 68 4.33 -1.79 -13.60
C GLU A 68 3.95 -0.65 -12.65
N ARG A 69 2.70 -0.60 -12.19
CA ARG A 69 2.15 0.53 -11.44
C ARG A 69 1.60 0.11 -10.09
N VAL A 70 1.75 1.00 -9.11
CA VAL A 70 1.19 0.81 -7.77
C VAL A 70 -0.32 0.92 -7.83
N GLU A 71 -1.02 -0.17 -7.54
CA GLU A 71 -2.48 -0.23 -7.51
C GLU A 71 -3.03 -0.09 -6.09
N SER A 72 -2.25 -0.47 -5.08
CA SER A 72 -2.61 -0.19 -3.69
C SER A 72 -1.40 0.05 -2.79
N ALA A 73 -1.63 0.81 -1.71
CA ALA A 73 -0.64 1.12 -0.70
C ALA A 73 -1.26 0.97 0.69
N THR A 74 -0.68 0.07 1.48
CA THR A 74 -1.06 -0.19 2.87
C THR A 74 0.08 0.26 3.76
N VAL A 75 -0.24 1.07 4.76
CA VAL A 75 0.71 1.43 5.80
C VAL A 75 0.25 0.79 7.09
N GLU A 76 1.11 -0.03 7.67
CA GLU A 76 0.92 -0.57 9.00
C GLU A 76 1.39 0.49 10.00
N ALA A 77 0.53 0.86 10.93
CA ALA A 77 0.92 1.77 12.00
C ALA A 77 1.97 1.04 12.85
N CYS A 78 3.24 1.46 12.77
CA CYS A 78 4.22 1.09 13.77
C CYS A 78 3.75 1.70 15.10
N MET A 79 3.16 0.88 15.96
CA MET A 79 2.94 1.28 17.35
C MET A 79 4.31 1.35 18.00
N GLU A 80 4.76 2.57 18.32
CA GLU A 80 5.84 2.79 19.28
C GLU A 80 5.39 2.36 20.70
#